data_AF-X1UZX7-F1
#
_entry.id   AF-X1UZX7-F1
#
_cell.length_a   1.000
_cell.length_b   1.000
_cell.length_c   1.000
_cell.angle_alpha   90.00
_cell.angle_beta   90.00
_cell.angle_gamma   90.00
#
_symmetry.space_group_name_H-M   'P 1'
#
loop_
_entity.id
_entity.type
_entity.pdbx_description
1 polymer ?
#
loop_
_entity_poly.entity_id
_entity_poly.type
_entity_poly.pdbx_seq_one_letter_code
_entity_poly.pdbx_strand_id
1 'polypeptide(L)'
;MKKEEHEGHRDLRRMDFARQEAAQAWCKEKTRDKAMDTELAEEFAKILVKHMYAPKLGCATTREILEELKTRIEMDGKLDYKTIDQD
;
A
#
# COMPACT_ATOMS: atom_id res chain seq x y z
N MET A 1 -9.99 1.68 24.80
CA MET A 1 -9.18 0.44 24.89
C MET A 1 -9.27 -0.47 23.67
N LYS A 2 -10.45 -0.83 23.11
CA LYS A 2 -10.50 -1.74 21.93
C LYS A 2 -9.89 -1.23 20.62
N LYS A 3 -9.71 0.10 20.43
CA LYS A 3 -9.14 0.66 19.18
C LYS A 3 -7.63 0.43 19.08
N GLU A 4 -6.89 0.65 20.16
CA GLU A 4 -5.42 0.57 20.20
C GLU A 4 -4.92 -0.88 20.01
N GLU A 5 -5.60 -1.86 20.59
CA GLU A 5 -5.30 -3.28 20.40
C GLU A 5 -5.54 -3.75 18.95
N HIS A 6 -6.60 -3.22 18.33
CA HIS A 6 -6.96 -3.56 16.95
C HIS A 6 -6.04 -2.88 15.92
N GLU A 7 -5.51 -1.69 16.24
CA GLU A 7 -4.50 -0.99 15.45
C GLU A 7 -3.13 -1.66 15.57
N GLY A 8 -2.68 -1.97 16.79
CA GLY A 8 -1.43 -2.70 17.02
C GLY A 8 -1.39 -4.05 16.32
N HIS A 9 -2.49 -4.82 16.34
CA HIS A 9 -2.58 -6.08 15.62
C HIS A 9 -2.63 -5.91 14.08
N ARG A 10 -3.10 -4.77 13.58
CA ARG A 10 -3.11 -4.46 12.15
C ARG A 10 -1.71 -4.06 11.66
N ASP A 11 -0.97 -3.31 12.47
CA ASP A 11 0.38 -2.86 12.15
C ASP A 11 1.41 -3.99 12.22
N LEU A 12 1.25 -4.92 13.17
CA LEU A 12 2.04 -6.15 13.20
C LEU A 12 1.88 -6.98 11.92
N ARG A 13 0.64 -7.18 11.47
CA ARG A 13 0.36 -7.93 10.22
C ARG A 13 0.93 -7.24 8.97
N ARG A 14 0.87 -5.91 8.91
CA ARG A 14 1.46 -5.13 7.81
C ARG A 14 2.97 -5.25 7.77
N MET A 15 3.62 -5.19 8.94
CA MET A 15 5.07 -5.37 9.06
C MET A 15 5.49 -6.78 8.67
N ASP A 16 4.78 -7.81 9.11
CA ASP A 16 5.09 -9.20 8.75
C ASP A 16 5.00 -9.42 7.23
N PHE A 17 3.97 -8.89 6.59
CA PHE A 17 3.85 -8.93 5.13
C PHE A 17 4.99 -8.16 4.45
N ALA A 18 5.30 -6.95 4.91
CA ALA A 18 6.38 -6.15 4.33
C ALA A 18 7.77 -6.78 4.52
N ARG A 19 8.01 -7.52 5.61
CA ARG A 19 9.25 -8.30 5.80
C ARG A 19 9.35 -9.43 4.79
N GLN A 20 8.25 -10.13 4.51
CA GLN A 20 8.21 -11.18 3.49
C GLN A 20 8.50 -10.60 2.11
N GLU A 21 7.88 -9.48 1.76
CA GLU A 21 8.12 -8.77 0.49
C GLU A 21 9.57 -8.27 0.37
N ALA A 22 10.14 -7.71 1.45
CA ALA A 22 11.54 -7.29 1.49
C ALA A 22 12.49 -8.48 1.25
N ALA A 23 12.23 -9.61 1.91
CA ALA A 23 13.02 -10.83 1.75
C ALA A 23 12.91 -11.40 0.33
N GLN A 24 11.71 -11.43 -0.26
CA GLN A 24 11.51 -11.85 -1.65
C GLN A 24 12.23 -10.94 -2.64
N ALA A 25 12.14 -9.61 -2.44
CA ALA A 25 12.84 -8.63 -3.27
C ALA A 25 14.38 -8.76 -3.16
N TRP A 26 14.87 -9.19 -1.99
CA TRP A 26 16.28 -9.47 -1.76
C TRP A 26 16.75 -10.77 -2.41
N CYS A 27 15.94 -11.83 -2.43
CA CYS A 27 16.32 -13.15 -2.94
C CYS A 27 16.37 -13.24 -4.48
N LYS A 28 17.27 -12.49 -5.12
CA LYS A 28 17.54 -12.50 -6.57
C LYS A 28 18.80 -13.29 -6.89
N GLU A 29 19.02 -13.61 -8.18
CA GLU A 29 20.22 -14.38 -8.62
C GLU A 29 21.54 -13.83 -8.08
N LYS A 30 21.69 -12.50 -7.98
CA LYS A 30 22.92 -11.83 -7.52
C LYS A 30 23.16 -11.90 -6.00
N THR A 31 22.13 -12.25 -5.25
CA THR A 31 22.07 -12.18 -3.78
C THR A 31 21.64 -13.51 -3.16
N ARG A 32 21.37 -14.53 -3.97
CA ARG A 32 20.90 -15.86 -3.53
C ARG A 32 21.84 -16.55 -2.54
N ASP A 33 23.15 -16.27 -2.62
CA ASP A 33 24.18 -16.86 -1.77
C ASP A 33 24.52 -15.97 -0.55
N LYS A 34 23.79 -14.86 -0.36
CA LYS A 34 24.07 -13.86 0.67
C LYS A 34 22.93 -13.78 1.66
N ALA A 35 23.25 -13.92 2.95
CA ALA A 35 22.32 -13.58 4.01
C ALA A 35 22.05 -12.07 4.00
N MET A 36 20.78 -11.67 4.06
CA MET A 36 20.40 -10.28 4.26
C MET A 36 20.70 -9.90 5.72
N ASP A 37 21.28 -8.72 5.92
CA ASP A 37 21.42 -8.16 7.26
C ASP A 37 20.03 -7.90 7.88
N THR A 38 19.86 -8.28 9.14
CA THR A 38 18.57 -8.24 9.82
C THR A 38 18.08 -6.82 10.10
N GLU A 39 19.00 -5.89 10.39
CA GLU A 39 18.64 -4.49 10.60
C GLU A 39 18.23 -3.85 9.28
N LEU A 40 18.98 -4.16 8.20
CA LEU A 40 18.64 -3.72 6.85
C LEU A 40 17.26 -4.23 6.41
N ALA A 41 16.94 -5.50 6.68
CA ALA A 41 15.63 -6.07 6.35
C ALA A 41 14.49 -5.34 7.06
N GLU A 42 14.69 -4.96 8.32
CA GLU A 42 13.69 -4.24 9.11
C GLU A 42 13.48 -2.82 8.58
N GLU A 43 14.55 -2.10 8.22
CA GLU A 43 14.44 -0.76 7.61
C GLU A 43 13.76 -0.81 6.23
N PHE A 44 14.06 -1.80 5.40
CA PHE A 44 13.35 -2.02 4.13
C PHE A 44 11.86 -2.29 4.35
N ALA A 45 11.51 -3.12 5.33
CA ALA A 45 10.12 -3.40 5.67
C ALA A 45 9.36 -2.13 6.10
N LYS A 46 9.97 -1.25 6.91
CA LYS A 46 9.37 0.04 7.30
C LYS A 46 9.09 0.92 6.09
N ILE A 47 10.03 0.99 5.14
CA ILE A 47 9.87 1.75 3.89
C ILE A 47 8.71 1.15 3.07
N LEU A 48 8.66 -0.18 2.92
CA LEU A 48 7.60 -0.87 2.19
C LEU A 48 6.23 -0.66 2.82
N VAL A 49 6.08 -0.77 4.14
CA VAL A 49 4.81 -0.48 4.83
C VAL A 49 4.35 0.95 4.54
N LYS A 50 5.28 1.91 4.64
CA LYS A 50 4.99 3.32 4.38
C LYS A 50 4.51 3.55 2.94
N HIS A 51 5.06 2.83 1.96
CA HIS A 51 4.68 2.98 0.55
C HIS A 51 3.45 2.16 0.14
N MET A 52 3.38 0.87 0.51
CA MET A 52 2.26 -0.03 0.15
C MET A 52 0.94 0.40 0.79
N TYR A 53 1.00 0.95 2.00
CA TYR A 53 -0.18 1.40 2.73
C TYR A 53 -0.26 2.93 2.83
N ALA A 54 0.57 3.66 2.08
CA ALA A 54 0.32 5.07 1.86
C ALA A 54 -1.05 5.23 1.21
N PRO A 55 -1.93 6.10 1.72
CA PRO A 55 -3.30 6.26 1.21
C PRO A 55 -3.39 6.85 -0.21
N LYS A 56 -2.31 6.88 -1.01
CA LYS A 56 -2.24 7.75 -2.21
C LYS A 56 -1.75 7.14 -3.52
N LEU A 57 -1.31 5.88 -3.62
CA LEU A 57 -0.89 5.33 -4.92
C LEU A 57 -1.37 3.88 -5.09
N GLY A 58 -2.56 3.73 -5.68
CA GLY A 58 -3.02 2.47 -6.29
C GLY A 58 -4.02 1.60 -5.50
N CYS A 59 -4.33 1.94 -4.24
CA CYS A 59 -5.20 1.11 -3.39
C CYS A 59 -6.37 1.91 -2.81
N ALA A 60 -7.07 2.70 -3.62
CA ALA A 60 -8.34 3.27 -3.20
C ALA A 60 -9.38 2.15 -3.06
N THR A 61 -10.01 2.05 -1.88
CA THR A 61 -11.16 1.18 -1.71
C THR A 61 -12.31 1.65 -2.60
N THR A 62 -13.22 0.74 -2.96
CA THR A 62 -14.45 1.10 -3.70
C THR A 62 -15.20 2.26 -3.03
N ARG A 63 -15.19 2.33 -1.70
CA ARG A 63 -15.81 3.43 -0.95
C ARG A 63 -15.11 4.77 -1.21
N GLU A 64 -13.80 4.82 -1.10
CA GLU A 64 -13.02 6.05 -1.32
C GLU A 64 -13.16 6.54 -2.76
N ILE A 65 -13.19 5.63 -3.74
CA ILE A 65 -13.47 5.97 -5.14
C ILE A 65 -14.88 6.58 -5.28
N LEU A 66 -15.89 5.98 -4.65
CA LEU A 66 -17.27 6.49 -4.72
C LEU A 66 -17.46 7.84 -4.01
N GLU A 67 -16.80 8.05 -2.87
CA GLU A 67 -16.83 9.33 -2.14
C GLU A 67 -16.18 10.45 -2.95
N GLU A 68 -15.06 10.14 -3.62
CA GLU A 68 -14.38 11.06 -4.51
C GLU A 68 -15.27 11.46 -5.70
N LEU A 69 -15.88 10.47 -6.36
CA LEU A 69 -16.79 10.70 -7.49
C LEU A 69 -18.01 11.54 -7.07
N LYS A 70 -18.60 11.26 -5.90
CA LYS A 70 -19.71 12.06 -5.36
C LYS A 70 -19.30 13.50 -5.10
N THR A 71 -18.14 13.68 -4.47
CA THR A 71 -17.61 15.02 -4.17
C THR A 71 -17.44 15.83 -5.46
N ARG A 72 -16.91 15.22 -6.53
CA ARG A 72 -16.78 15.89 -7.84
C ARG A 72 -18.12 16.26 -8.45
N ILE A 73 -19.14 15.40 -8.36
CA ILE A 73 -20.49 15.71 -8.84
C ILE A 73 -21.09 16.88 -8.05
N GLU A 74 -20.92 16.89 -6.73
CA GLU A 74 -21.42 17.96 -5.86
C GLU A 74 -20.71 19.30 -6.14
N MET A 75 -19.42 19.27 -6.47
CA MET A 75 -18.63 20.48 -6.76
C MET A 75 -18.82 21.01 -8.17
N ASP A 76 -18.76 20.15 -9.20
CA ASP A 76 -18.73 20.56 -10.61
C ASP A 76 -20.11 20.44 -11.29
N GLY A 77 -21.12 19.89 -10.60
CA GLY A 77 -22.47 19.70 -11.11
C GLY A 77 -22.60 18.63 -12.20
N LYS A 78 -21.50 18.08 -12.71
CA LYS A 78 -21.49 16.95 -13.66
C LYS A 78 -20.15 16.19 -13.61
N LEU A 79 -20.20 14.89 -13.91
CA LEU A 79 -19.00 14.06 -14.04
C LEU A 79 -18.56 14.02 -15.53
N ASP A 80 -17.64 14.89 -15.93
CA ASP A 80 -17.11 14.90 -17.32
C ASP A 80 -15.90 13.96 -17.43
N TYR A 81 -16.15 12.67 -17.69
CA TYR A 81 -15.08 11.73 -18.03
C TYR A 81 -15.05 11.52 -19.54
N LYS A 82 -13.89 11.73 -20.15
CA LYS A 82 -13.63 11.24 -21.51
C LYS A 82 -13.34 9.75 -21.40
N THR A 83 -14.23 8.90 -21.91
CA THR A 83 -13.85 7.55 -22.26
C THR A 83 -12.86 7.64 -23.42
N ILE A 84 -11.74 6.91 -23.33
CA ILE A 84 -10.89 6.70 -24.49
C ILE A 84 -11.65 5.72 -25.37
N ASP A 85 -12.15 6.19 -26.52
CA ASP A 85 -12.69 5.30 -27.53
C ASP A 85 -11.55 4.35 -27.95
N GLN A 86 -11.82 3.04 -27.87
CA GLN A 86 -10.88 2.03 -28.35
C GLN A 86 -11.02 1.97 -29.87
N ASP A 87 -9.99 2.44 -30.58
CA ASP A 87 -9.82 2.23 -32.03
C ASP A 87 -9.70 0.75 -32.39
#